data_AF-A0A7C3P5Y6-F1
#
_entry.id   AF-A0A7C3P5Y6-F1
#
_cell.length_a   1.000
_cell.length_b   1.000
_cell.length_c   1.000
_cell.angle_alpha   90.00
_cell.angle_beta   90.00
_cell.angle_gamma   90.00
#
_symmetry.space_group_name_H-M   'P 1'
#
loop_
_entity.id
_entity.type
_entity.pdbx_description
1 polymer ?
#
loop_
_entity_poly.entity_id
_entity_poly.type
_entity_poly.pdbx_seq_one_letter_code
_entity_poly.pdbx_strand_id
1 'polypeptide(L)'
;MFCTSCGASNLEDAEFCVNCGESVSEDQGKKKSSRPKSLRDISLLRKGTFLHALFDFSFNHFFTAKIIKALYGLSLFSAGLIAILFIIFGFNVSTGFGIFALLIGAPLIFLLAMICSRICLELMIAIFRIADGLGSRGKKPEPKDGIQWNV
;
A
#
# COMPACT_ATOMS: atom_id res chain seq x y z
N MET A 1 -35.98 23.51 -16.02
CA MET A 1 -34.73 23.94 -16.69
C MET A 1 -34.16 22.86 -17.62
N PHE A 2 -33.32 23.20 -18.60
CA PHE A 2 -32.70 22.21 -19.51
C PHE A 2 -31.23 21.97 -19.14
N CYS A 3 -30.80 20.71 -19.10
CA CYS A 3 -29.41 20.34 -18.82
C CYS A 3 -28.50 20.73 -19.98
N THR A 4 -27.43 21.48 -19.71
CA THR A 4 -26.45 21.90 -20.73
C THR A 4 -25.56 20.78 -21.25
N SER A 5 -25.44 19.67 -20.51
CA SER A 5 -24.63 18.52 -20.91
C SER A 5 -25.36 17.54 -21.82
N CYS A 6 -26.65 17.27 -21.61
CA CYS A 6 -27.40 16.26 -22.38
C CYS A 6 -28.72 16.75 -23.01
N GLY A 7 -29.15 17.98 -22.71
CA GLY A 7 -30.36 18.57 -23.29
C GLY A 7 -31.68 18.14 -22.63
N ALA A 8 -31.67 17.25 -21.63
CA ALA A 8 -32.89 16.80 -20.96
C ALA A 8 -33.57 17.92 -20.14
N SER A 9 -34.91 17.93 -20.11
CA SER A 9 -35.70 18.82 -19.26
C SER A 9 -35.78 18.27 -17.83
N ASN A 10 -35.41 19.09 -16.85
CA ASN A 10 -35.47 18.77 -15.42
C ASN A 10 -36.39 19.75 -14.68
N LEU A 11 -36.83 19.33 -13.49
CA LEU A 11 -37.60 20.15 -12.54
C LEU A 11 -36.78 21.38 -12.13
N GLU A 12 -37.45 22.47 -11.74
CA GLU A 12 -36.79 23.75 -11.52
C GLU A 12 -35.84 23.73 -10.32
N ASP A 13 -36.07 22.87 -9.32
CA ASP A 13 -35.29 22.68 -8.09
C ASP A 13 -34.39 21.42 -8.12
N ALA A 14 -34.20 20.81 -9.30
CA ALA A 14 -33.45 19.56 -9.43
C ALA A 14 -31.92 19.79 -9.31
N GLU A 15 -31.31 19.31 -8.23
CA GLU A 15 -29.87 19.42 -7.97
C GLU A 15 -29.01 18.64 -8.99
N PHE A 16 -29.57 17.58 -9.58
CA PHE A 16 -28.91 16.73 -10.58
C PHE A 16 -29.84 16.37 -11.73
N CYS A 17 -29.27 16.21 -12.93
CA CYS A 17 -30.04 15.81 -14.10
C CYS A 17 -30.43 14.33 -14.02
N VAL A 18 -31.73 14.03 -14.13
CA VAL A 18 -32.25 12.65 -14.03
C VAL A 18 -31.78 11.72 -15.14
N ASN A 19 -31.31 12.27 -16.27
CA ASN A 19 -30.90 11.49 -17.44
C ASN A 19 -29.39 11.21 -17.49
N CYS A 20 -28.55 12.17 -17.09
CA CYS A 20 -27.09 12.04 -17.22
C CYS A 20 -26.32 12.13 -15.89
N GLY A 21 -26.98 12.50 -14.79
CA GLY A 21 -26.36 12.59 -13.47
C GLY A 21 -25.51 13.84 -13.23
N GLU A 22 -25.39 14.75 -14.21
CA GLU A 22 -24.64 16.00 -14.04
C GLU A 22 -25.38 16.99 -13.12
N SER A 23 -24.64 17.69 -12.25
CA SER A 23 -25.22 18.68 -11.35
C SER A 23 -25.76 19.88 -12.14
N VAL A 24 -27.03 20.24 -11.93
CA VAL A 24 -27.65 21.39 -12.58
C VAL A 24 -27.59 22.56 -11.59
N SER A 25 -26.65 23.47 -11.79
CA SER A 25 -26.35 24.52 -10.80
C SER A 25 -27.38 25.65 -10.85
N GLU A 26 -28.15 25.81 -9.78
CA GLU A 26 -28.83 27.05 -9.45
C GLU A 26 -28.00 27.89 -8.48
N ASP A 27 -27.88 29.18 -8.79
CA ASP A 27 -26.99 30.14 -8.16
C ASP A 27 -27.64 30.83 -6.94
N GLN A 28 -26.84 30.96 -5.88
CA GLN A 28 -26.95 31.83 -4.70
C GLN A 28 -27.69 31.36 -3.42
N GLY A 29 -26.87 30.97 -2.42
CA GLY A 29 -27.31 30.87 -1.03
C GLY A 29 -26.18 30.67 0.01
N LYS A 30 -25.29 31.66 0.18
CA LYS A 30 -24.35 31.85 1.32
C LYS A 30 -23.33 30.72 1.62
N LYS A 31 -22.04 31.04 1.45
CA LYS A 31 -20.99 31.00 2.52
C LYS A 31 -19.73 31.72 2.03
N LYS A 32 -19.27 32.69 2.83
CA LYS A 32 -18.09 33.51 2.55
C LYS A 32 -16.83 32.65 2.54
N SER A 33 -16.15 32.68 1.41
CA SER A 33 -14.79 32.19 1.18
C SER A 33 -13.79 32.92 2.08
N SER A 34 -13.26 32.22 3.08
CA SER A 34 -12.00 32.58 3.74
C SER A 34 -10.87 31.79 3.09
N ARG A 35 -10.15 32.49 2.23
CA ARG A 35 -8.86 32.17 1.61
C ARG A 35 -7.95 31.31 2.54
N PRO A 36 -7.54 30.09 2.18
CA PRO A 36 -6.64 29.31 3.01
C PRO A 36 -5.21 29.88 2.94
N LYS A 37 -4.77 30.50 4.03
CA LYS A 37 -3.36 30.85 4.29
C LYS A 37 -2.77 29.78 5.22
N SER A 38 -2.48 28.60 4.70
CA SER A 38 -1.63 27.61 5.38
C SER A 38 -1.24 26.51 4.41
N LEU A 39 -0.32 26.85 3.51
CA LEU A 39 0.30 25.91 2.57
C LEU A 39 1.79 25.85 2.90
N ARG A 40 2.11 25.53 4.15
CA ARG A 40 3.50 25.40 4.61
C ARG A 40 3.80 24.24 5.56
N ASP A 41 2.81 23.46 5.98
CA ASP A 41 3.01 22.35 6.94
C ASP A 41 2.62 20.94 6.41
N ILE A 42 2.75 20.71 5.09
CA ILE A 42 2.53 19.36 4.50
C ILE A 42 3.84 18.57 4.35
N SER A 43 4.98 19.12 4.81
CA SER A 43 6.29 18.43 4.73
C SER A 43 6.53 17.45 5.89
N LEU A 44 6.00 17.75 7.08
CA LEU A 44 6.20 16.92 8.29
C LEU A 44 5.09 15.88 8.50
N LEU A 45 3.85 16.20 8.12
CA LEU A 45 2.73 15.25 8.17
C LEU A 45 2.77 14.18 7.06
N ARG A 46 3.63 14.35 6.04
CA ARG A 46 3.91 13.31 5.05
C ARG A 46 4.49 12.04 5.69
N LYS A 47 5.23 12.14 6.81
CA LYS A 47 5.69 10.94 7.52
C LYS A 47 4.54 10.16 8.17
N GLY A 48 3.48 10.83 8.64
CA GLY A 48 2.32 10.15 9.23
C GLY A 48 1.47 9.39 8.22
N THR A 49 1.23 9.98 7.03
CA THR A 49 0.41 9.36 5.98
C THR A 49 1.15 8.23 5.25
N PHE A 50 2.47 8.33 5.08
CA PHE A 50 3.27 7.26 4.47
C PHE A 50 3.42 6.07 5.41
N LEU A 51 3.60 6.29 6.72
CA LEU A 51 3.63 5.17 7.67
C LEU A 51 2.26 4.50 7.79
N HIS A 52 1.16 5.25 7.71
CA HIS A 52 -0.18 4.70 7.67
C HIS A 52 -0.43 3.89 6.39
N ALA A 53 0.05 4.35 5.24
CA ALA A 53 -0.01 3.58 3.99
C ALA A 53 0.95 2.36 3.96
N LEU A 54 2.04 2.38 4.75
CA LEU A 54 2.96 1.25 4.92
C LEU A 54 2.45 0.22 5.94
N PHE A 55 1.62 0.63 6.90
CA PHE A 55 0.91 -0.23 7.86
C PHE A 55 -0.53 -0.55 7.44
N ASP A 56 -0.89 -0.29 6.18
CA ASP A 56 -2.17 -0.70 5.64
C ASP A 56 -2.14 -2.21 5.39
N PHE A 57 -2.59 -2.99 6.38
CA PHE A 57 -2.83 -4.44 6.27
C PHE A 57 -4.06 -4.76 5.39
N SER A 58 -4.46 -3.87 4.48
CA SER A 58 -5.53 -4.07 3.51
C SER A 58 -5.02 -4.85 2.29
N PHE A 59 -5.08 -6.18 2.42
CA PHE A 59 -4.75 -7.16 1.41
C PHE A 59 -5.70 -7.08 0.19
N ASN A 60 -5.34 -6.32 -0.84
CA ASN A 60 -5.95 -6.50 -2.16
C ASN A 60 -4.90 -6.41 -3.29
N HIS A 61 -4.33 -7.58 -3.60
CA HIS A 61 -3.89 -8.07 -4.92
C HIS A 61 -2.88 -7.27 -5.78
N PHE A 62 -2.75 -5.95 -5.68
CA PHE A 62 -1.92 -5.11 -6.56
C PHE A 62 -0.49 -4.86 -6.05
N PHE A 63 -0.17 -5.44 -4.90
CA PHE A 63 0.94 -5.02 -4.07
C PHE A 63 2.23 -5.84 -4.29
N THR A 64 2.12 -7.01 -4.93
CA THR A 64 3.12 -8.08 -4.86
C THR A 64 4.49 -7.72 -5.44
N ALA A 65 4.59 -6.92 -6.52
CA ALA A 65 5.89 -6.67 -7.17
C ALA A 65 6.67 -5.45 -6.63
N LYS A 66 5.97 -4.36 -6.30
CA LYS A 66 6.62 -3.12 -5.82
C LYS A 66 6.94 -3.16 -4.32
N ILE A 67 6.13 -3.84 -3.52
CA ILE A 67 6.37 -3.94 -2.07
C ILE A 67 7.57 -4.80 -1.73
N ILE A 68 7.95 -5.81 -2.53
CA ILE A 68 9.15 -6.61 -2.23
C ILE A 68 10.40 -5.72 -2.07
N LYS A 69 10.57 -4.73 -2.98
CA LYS A 69 11.69 -3.79 -2.90
C LYS A 69 11.59 -2.88 -1.68
N ALA A 70 10.38 -2.41 -1.35
CA ALA A 70 10.14 -1.56 -0.19
C ALA A 70 10.33 -2.33 1.13
N LEU A 71 9.87 -3.58 1.21
CA LEU A 71 9.94 -4.46 2.38
C LEU A 71 11.36 -4.91 2.65
N TYR A 72 12.16 -5.17 1.60
CA TYR A 72 13.60 -5.40 1.74
C TYR A 72 14.31 -4.16 2.30
N GLY A 73 14.04 -2.97 1.74
CA GLY A 73 14.59 -1.71 2.26
C GLY A 73 14.19 -1.44 3.71
N LEU A 74 12.91 -1.67 4.04
CA LEU A 74 12.39 -1.50 5.39
C LEU A 74 13.02 -2.50 6.37
N SER A 75 13.23 -3.74 5.95
CA SER A 75 13.87 -4.74 6.79
C SER A 75 15.35 -4.48 7.02
N LEU A 76 16.07 -3.95 6.03
CA LEU A 76 17.46 -3.56 6.22
C LEU A 76 17.57 -2.40 7.21
N PHE A 77 16.65 -1.44 7.10
CA PHE A 77 16.54 -0.31 8.03
C PHE A 77 16.20 -0.79 9.45
N SER A 78 15.23 -1.70 9.60
CA SER A 78 14.86 -2.24 10.92
C SER A 78 15.99 -3.07 11.54
N ALA A 79 16.71 -3.87 10.76
CA ALA A 79 17.88 -4.61 11.24
C ALA A 79 18.99 -3.68 11.76
N GLY A 80 19.25 -2.57 11.06
CA GLY A 80 20.19 -1.55 11.54
C GLY A 80 19.72 -0.89 12.84
N LEU A 81 18.44 -0.56 12.95
CA LEU A 81 17.87 0.02 14.17
C LEU A 81 17.96 -0.94 15.37
N ILE A 82 17.64 -2.22 15.15
CA ILE A 82 17.77 -3.28 16.18
C ILE A 82 19.21 -3.40 16.65
N ALA A 83 20.19 -3.39 15.73
CA ALA A 83 21.60 -3.45 16.09
C ALA A 83 22.04 -2.25 16.94
N ILE A 84 21.61 -1.04 16.59
CA ILE A 84 21.91 0.18 17.36
C ILE A 84 21.29 0.10 18.77
N LEU A 85 20.02 -0.30 18.87
CA LEU A 85 19.33 -0.47 20.15
C LEU A 85 20.02 -1.50 21.04
N PHE A 86 20.48 -2.61 20.45
CA PHE A 86 21.23 -3.64 21.16
C PHE A 86 22.55 -3.12 21.73
N ILE A 87 23.28 -2.30 20.96
CA ILE A 87 24.52 -1.66 21.44
C ILE A 87 24.23 -0.74 22.64
N ILE A 88 23.21 0.12 22.53
CA ILE A 88 22.80 1.03 23.62
C ILE A 88 22.44 0.24 24.87
N PHE A 89 21.65 -0.82 24.72
CA PHE A 89 21.28 -1.69 25.84
C PHE A 89 22.51 -2.38 26.44
N GLY A 90 23.46 -2.80 25.61
CA GLY A 90 24.69 -3.43 26.06
C GLY A 90 25.54 -2.52 26.95
N PHE A 91 25.68 -1.25 26.58
CA PHE A 91 26.40 -0.27 27.41
C PHE A 91 25.68 0.11 28.70
N ASN A 92 24.34 -0.01 28.75
CA ASN A 92 23.58 0.22 29.98
C ASN A 92 23.82 -0.89 31.03
N VAL A 93 24.16 -2.11 30.61
CA VAL A 93 24.46 -3.21 31.53
C VAL A 93 25.88 -3.13 32.07
N SER A 94 26.88 -2.95 31.19
CA SER A 94 28.29 -2.84 31.58
C SER A 94 29.15 -2.38 30.40
N THR A 95 30.23 -1.65 30.66
CA THR A 95 31.20 -1.23 29.64
C THR A 95 31.79 -2.41 28.88
N GLY A 96 32.14 -3.51 29.57
CA GLY A 96 32.71 -4.71 28.93
C GLY A 96 31.71 -5.41 28.00
N PHE A 97 30.45 -5.52 28.45
CA PHE A 97 29.38 -6.10 27.64
C PHE A 97 29.02 -5.22 26.44
N GLY A 98 29.06 -3.90 26.58
CA GLY A 98 28.90 -2.95 25.47
C GLY A 98 29.97 -3.09 24.39
N ILE A 99 31.23 -3.29 24.76
CA ILE A 99 32.33 -3.51 23.81
C ILE A 99 32.14 -4.83 23.05
N PHE A 100 31.79 -5.91 23.76
CA PHE A 100 31.47 -7.20 23.13
C PHE A 100 30.26 -7.09 22.20
N ALA A 101 29.21 -6.38 22.63
CA ALA A 101 28.02 -6.11 21.83
C ALA A 101 28.33 -5.27 20.59
N LEU A 102 29.27 -4.33 20.65
CA LEU A 102 29.64 -3.51 19.50
C LEU A 102 30.48 -4.29 18.48
N LEU A 103 31.45 -5.08 18.95
CA LEU A 103 32.44 -5.73 18.08
C LEU A 103 31.95 -7.07 17.51
N ILE A 104 31.22 -7.86 18.31
CA ILE A 104 30.77 -9.21 17.92
C ILE A 104 29.24 -9.28 17.88
N GLY A 105 28.55 -8.75 18.89
CA GLY A 105 27.10 -8.88 19.00
C GLY A 105 26.33 -8.20 17.87
N ALA A 106 26.63 -6.93 17.59
CA ALA A 106 25.97 -6.09 16.59
C ALA A 106 26.13 -6.64 15.17
N PRO A 107 27.34 -6.97 14.68
CA PRO A 107 27.47 -7.57 13.35
C PRO A 107 26.79 -8.95 13.28
N LEU A 108 26.84 -9.76 14.34
CA LEU A 108 26.17 -11.06 14.39
C LEU A 108 24.65 -10.91 14.33
N ILE A 109 24.06 -10.03 15.13
CA ILE A 109 22.62 -9.77 15.17
C ILE A 109 22.14 -9.15 13.86
N PHE A 110 22.90 -8.19 13.31
CA PHE A 110 22.57 -7.56 12.04
C PHE A 110 22.55 -8.59 10.91
N LEU A 111 23.57 -9.45 10.84
CA LEU A 111 23.67 -10.50 9.83
C LEU A 111 22.56 -11.54 10.01
N LEU A 112 22.26 -11.96 11.24
CA LEU A 112 21.19 -12.91 11.53
C LEU A 112 19.81 -12.33 11.17
N ALA A 113 19.55 -11.07 11.50
CA ALA A 113 18.32 -10.36 11.14
C ALA A 113 18.18 -10.22 9.62
N MET A 114 19.27 -9.94 8.92
CA MET A 114 19.30 -9.84 7.45
C MET A 114 19.00 -11.19 6.79
N ILE A 115 19.58 -12.29 7.29
CA ILE A 115 19.29 -13.65 6.80
C ILE A 115 17.83 -14.03 7.09
N CYS A 116 17.35 -13.81 8.31
CA CYS A 116 15.97 -14.11 8.68
C CYS A 116 14.98 -13.37 7.76
N SER A 117 15.23 -12.08 7.54
CA SER A 117 14.46 -11.27 6.59
C SER A 117 14.48 -11.83 5.18
N ARG A 118 15.65 -12.25 4.67
CA ARG A 118 15.78 -12.89 3.34
C ARG A 118 14.88 -14.11 3.24
N ILE A 119 14.92 -14.99 4.24
CA ILE A 119 14.11 -16.21 4.29
C ILE A 119 12.62 -15.86 4.31
N CYS A 120 12.20 -14.89 5.14
CA CYS A 120 10.80 -14.46 5.19
C CYS A 120 10.31 -13.88 3.86
N LEU A 121 11.12 -13.03 3.20
CA LEU A 121 10.79 -12.46 1.89
C LEU A 121 10.69 -13.54 0.81
N GLU A 122 11.62 -14.48 0.80
CA GLU A 122 11.63 -15.60 -0.13
C GLU A 122 10.42 -16.52 0.07
N LEU A 123 10.05 -16.79 1.33
CA LEU A 123 8.84 -17.54 1.67
C LEU A 123 7.56 -16.81 1.23
N MET A 124 7.46 -15.51 1.47
CA MET A 124 6.31 -14.71 1.00
C MET A 124 6.19 -14.76 -0.52
N ILE A 125 7.30 -14.56 -1.25
CA ILE A 125 7.31 -14.64 -2.71
C ILE A 125 6.92 -16.05 -3.18
N ALA A 126 7.43 -17.11 -2.54
CA ALA A 126 7.10 -18.48 -2.87
C ALA A 126 5.58 -18.75 -2.76
N ILE A 127 4.95 -18.29 -1.68
CA ILE A 127 3.50 -18.40 -1.49
C ILE A 127 2.73 -17.66 -2.59
N PHE A 128 3.11 -16.43 -2.92
CA PHE A 128 2.46 -15.67 -4.00
C PHE A 128 2.61 -16.35 -5.36
N ARG A 129 3.79 -16.89 -5.68
CA ARG A 129 4.02 -17.62 -6.94
C ARG A 129 3.14 -18.87 -7.06
N ILE A 130 2.88 -19.56 -5.95
CA ILE A 130 1.97 -20.72 -5.91
C ILE A 130 0.53 -20.27 -6.14
N ALA A 131 0.08 -19.18 -5.50
CA ALA A 131 -1.26 -18.63 -5.69
C ALA A 131 -1.54 -18.23 -7.15
N ASP A 132 -0.59 -17.54 -7.81
CA ASP A 132 -0.69 -17.18 -9.22
C ASP A 132 -0.72 -18.41 -10.15
N GLY A 133 0.04 -19.46 -9.79
CA GLY A 133 0.06 -20.73 -10.52
C GLY A 133 -1.26 -21.49 -10.47
N LEU A 134 -2.00 -21.41 -9.35
CA LEU A 134 -3.31 -22.05 -9.19
C LEU A 134 -4.41 -21.33 -9.97
N GLY A 135 -4.41 -19.99 -10.02
CA GLY A 135 -5.38 -19.22 -10.80
C GLY A 135 -5.33 -19.50 -12.31
N SER A 136 -4.16 -19.85 -12.83
CA SER A 136 -3.96 -20.13 -14.26
C SER A 136 -4.39 -21.55 -14.68
N ARG A 137 -4.50 -22.51 -13.74
CA ARG A 137 -4.88 -23.91 -14.03
C ARG A 137 -6.39 -24.17 -14.02
N GLY A 138 -7.20 -23.21 -13.57
CA GLY A 138 -8.67 -23.33 -13.55
C GLY A 138 -9.34 -23.17 -14.92
N LYS A 139 -8.63 -22.68 -15.93
CA LYS A 139 -9.14 -22.62 -17.31
C LYS A 139 -8.87 -23.95 -18.00
N LYS A 140 -9.70 -24.97 -17.73
CA LYS A 140 -9.82 -26.10 -18.67
C LYS A 140 -10.27 -25.48 -20.01
N PRO A 141 -9.57 -25.69 -21.13
CA PRO A 141 -10.14 -25.32 -22.41
C PRO A 141 -11.45 -26.09 -22.54
N GLU A 142 -12.56 -25.36 -22.65
CA GLU A 142 -13.84 -25.93 -23.02
C GLU A 142 -13.58 -26.77 -24.28
N PRO A 143 -13.85 -28.09 -24.26
CA PRO A 143 -13.65 -28.91 -25.44
C PRO A 143 -14.57 -28.35 -26.51
N LYS A 144 -13.99 -27.72 -27.53
CA LYS A 144 -14.69 -27.40 -28.76
C LYS A 144 -14.78 -28.67 -29.60
N ASP A 145 -15.41 -29.71 -29.07
CA ASP A 145 -15.92 -30.79 -29.89
C ASP A 145 -17.23 -30.31 -30.53
N GLY A 146 -17.06 -29.48 -31.55
CA GLY A 146 -18.09 -29.26 -32.56
C GLY A 146 -18.28 -30.55 -33.35
N ILE A 147 -18.91 -31.56 -32.75
CA ILE A 147 -19.44 -32.70 -33.48
C ILE A 147 -20.87 -32.33 -33.85
N GLN A 148 -21.02 -31.75 -35.05
CA GLN A 148 -22.32 -31.75 -35.72
C GLN A 148 -22.68 -33.20 -36.04
N TRP A 149 -23.59 -33.78 -35.26
CA TRP A 149 -24.27 -35.00 -35.64
C TRP A 149 -25.36 -34.63 -36.65
N ASN A 150 -25.01 -34.73 -37.92
CA ASN A 150 -25.97 -34.67 -39.01
C ASN A 150 -26.59 -36.06 -39.16
N VAL A 151 -27.80 -36.26 -38.63
CA VAL A 151 -28.68 -37.40 -38.92
C VAL A 151 -30.05 -36.86 -39.30
#